data_AF-A0A2M7WJE8-F1
#
_entry.id   AF-A0A2M7WJE8-F1
#
_cell.length_a   1.000
_cell.length_b   1.000
_cell.length_c   1.000
_cell.angle_alpha   90.00
_cell.angle_beta   90.00
_cell.angle_gamma   90.00
#
_symmetry.space_group_name_H-M   'P 1'
#
loop_
_entity.id
_entity.type
_entity.pdbx_description
1 polymer ?
#
loop_
_entity_poly.entity_id
_entity_poly.type
_entity_poly.pdbx_seq_one_letter_code
_entity_poly.pdbx_strand_id
1 'polypeptide(L)'
;MKRIFTPSNIKKISKCLKAAQVNNMTDHFRLVIENREENRRISVDLYPSAQLGKKIKGPLAVVYTPESHLQLHNCSGYILSDELGEVTFVAESGDKISGLVVEVGAACSLYANVDRKLISSDFTTLGVEAVLSGVALSLAESIFEAKKAASPESEK
;
A
#
# COMPACT_ATOMS: atom_id res chain seq x y z
N MET A 1 -0.97 18.51 0.05
CA MET A 1 -0.96 17.07 0.39
C MET A 1 -1.44 16.29 -0.84
N LYS A 2 -0.63 15.39 -1.39
CA LYS A 2 -0.94 14.67 -2.65
C LYS A 2 -2.10 13.70 -2.38
N ARG A 3 -3.19 13.81 -3.14
CA ARG A 3 -4.32 12.87 -3.04
C ARG A 3 -3.91 11.55 -3.69
N ILE A 4 -3.78 10.48 -2.91
CA ILE A 4 -3.29 9.20 -3.42
C ILE A 4 -4.42 8.34 -4.04
N PHE A 5 -5.61 8.36 -3.46
CA PHE A 5 -6.77 7.61 -3.95
C PHE A 5 -7.68 8.52 -4.77
N THR A 6 -7.24 8.86 -5.98
CA THR A 6 -8.05 9.57 -6.98
C THR A 6 -8.69 8.57 -7.94
N PRO A 7 -9.80 8.90 -8.63
CA PRO A 7 -10.41 8.00 -9.60
C PRO A 7 -9.43 7.45 -10.66
N SER A 8 -8.50 8.30 -11.12
CA SER A 8 -7.45 7.91 -12.07
C SER A 8 -6.49 6.86 -11.47
N ASN A 9 -6.08 7.05 -10.22
CA ASN A 9 -5.21 6.10 -9.53
C ASN A 9 -5.94 4.79 -9.20
N ILE A 10 -7.21 4.86 -8.78
CA ILE A 10 -8.04 3.68 -8.53
C ILE A 10 -8.17 2.83 -9.80
N LYS A 11 -8.34 3.46 -10.97
CA LYS A 11 -8.38 2.74 -12.25
C LYS A 11 -7.07 1.98 -12.53
N LYS A 12 -5.91 2.55 -12.17
CA LYS A 12 -4.61 1.89 -12.32
C LYS A 12 -4.47 0.73 -11.33
N ILE A 13 -4.78 0.97 -10.06
CA ILE A 13 -4.73 -0.02 -8.98
C ILE A 13 -5.65 -1.21 -9.30
N SER A 14 -6.91 -0.94 -9.69
CA SER A 14 -7.87 -2.00 -10.01
C SER A 14 -7.46 -2.81 -11.24
N LYS A 15 -6.79 -2.17 -12.22
CA LYS A 15 -6.27 -2.86 -13.39
C LYS A 15 -5.13 -3.82 -13.01
N CYS A 16 -4.18 -3.34 -12.20
CA CYS A 16 -3.04 -4.14 -11.72
C CYS A 16 -3.52 -5.36 -10.93
N LEU A 17 -4.45 -5.16 -9.99
CA LEU A 17 -5.04 -6.24 -9.17
C LEU A 17 -6.08 -7.10 -9.90
N LYS A 18 -6.37 -6.82 -11.18
CA LYS A 18 -7.46 -7.43 -11.96
C LYS A 18 -8.78 -7.53 -11.16
N ALA A 19 -9.14 -6.44 -10.49
CA ALA A 19 -10.30 -6.41 -9.59
C ALA A 19 -11.57 -6.88 -10.31
N ALA A 20 -12.25 -7.86 -9.71
CA ALA A 20 -13.50 -8.41 -10.22
C ALA A 20 -14.62 -7.36 -10.20
N GLN A 21 -14.60 -6.45 -9.21
CA GLN A 21 -15.54 -5.35 -9.09
C GLN A 21 -14.84 -4.09 -8.56
N VAL A 22 -15.31 -2.93 -9.01
CA VAL A 22 -14.89 -1.61 -8.50
C VAL A 22 -16.13 -0.78 -8.24
N ASN A 23 -16.43 -0.54 -6.96
CA ASN A 23 -17.60 0.21 -6.52
C ASN A 23 -17.15 1.57 -6.00
N ASN A 24 -17.78 2.64 -6.50
CA ASN A 24 -17.56 4.00 -6.02
C ASN A 24 -18.61 4.31 -4.93
N MET A 25 -18.17 4.31 -3.68
CA MET A 25 -19.00 4.62 -2.52
C MET A 25 -18.94 6.13 -2.24
N THR A 26 -19.75 6.61 -1.29
CA THR A 26 -19.79 8.04 -0.97
C THR A 26 -18.45 8.58 -0.45
N ASP A 27 -17.70 7.77 0.30
CA ASP A 27 -16.50 8.18 1.04
C ASP A 27 -15.24 7.35 0.69
N HIS A 28 -15.37 6.28 -0.09
CA HIS A 28 -14.27 5.40 -0.50
C HIS A 28 -14.53 4.70 -1.82
N PHE A 29 -13.49 4.05 -2.34
CA PHE A 29 -13.60 3.08 -3.43
C PHE A 29 -13.45 1.68 -2.86
N ARG A 30 -14.34 0.76 -3.24
CA ARG A 30 -14.24 -0.66 -2.87
C ARG A 30 -13.86 -1.49 -4.08
N LEU A 31 -12.75 -2.19 -3.99
CA LEU A 31 -12.29 -3.16 -4.98
C LEU A 31 -12.56 -4.56 -4.43
N VAL A 32 -13.07 -5.45 -5.27
CA VAL A 32 -13.23 -6.88 -4.92
C VAL A 32 -12.21 -7.67 -5.72
N ILE A 33 -11.38 -8.45 -5.03
CA ILE A 33 -10.40 -9.35 -5.65
C ILE A 33 -10.85 -10.79 -5.36
N GLU A 34 -10.86 -11.63 -6.39
CA GLU A 34 -11.34 -13.01 -6.33
C GLU A 34 -10.31 -13.94 -6.96
N ASN A 35 -9.97 -15.00 -6.24
CA ASN A 35 -9.30 -16.17 -6.78
C ASN A 35 -10.28 -17.35 -6.67
N ARG A 36 -10.92 -17.69 -7.80
CA ARG A 36 -11.94 -18.74 -7.85
C ARG A 36 -11.36 -20.14 -7.76
N GLU A 37 -10.11 -20.33 -8.20
CA GLU A 37 -9.44 -21.63 -8.15
C GLU A 37 -9.21 -22.08 -6.70
N GLU A 38 -8.86 -21.14 -5.82
CA GLU A 38 -8.63 -21.39 -4.40
C GLU A 38 -9.79 -20.95 -3.50
N ASN A 39 -10.92 -20.54 -4.08
CA ASN A 39 -12.08 -20.04 -3.36
C ASN A 39 -11.76 -18.89 -2.37
N ARG A 40 -10.84 -18.00 -2.75
CA ARG A 40 -10.45 -16.82 -1.97
C ARG A 40 -11.13 -15.56 -2.50
N ARG A 41 -11.54 -14.69 -1.59
CA ARG A 41 -12.15 -13.40 -1.91
C ARG A 41 -11.83 -12.38 -0.83
N ILE A 42 -11.34 -11.22 -1.25
CA ILE A 42 -11.05 -10.09 -0.35
C ILE A 42 -11.70 -8.82 -0.88
N SER A 43 -12.00 -7.89 0.02
CA SER A 43 -12.42 -6.54 -0.34
C SER A 43 -11.37 -5.54 0.10
N VAL A 44 -11.03 -4.60 -0.78
CA VAL A 44 -10.07 -3.52 -0.52
C VAL A 44 -10.81 -2.19 -0.56
N ASP A 45 -10.95 -1.52 0.58
CA ASP A 45 -11.50 -0.18 0.66
C ASP A 45 -10.37 0.85 0.70
N LEU A 46 -10.43 1.81 -0.22
CA LEU A 46 -9.46 2.88 -0.36
C LEU A 46 -10.18 4.21 -0.10
N TYR A 47 -10.02 4.71 1.13
CA TYR A 47 -10.61 5.97 1.59
C TYR A 47 -9.67 7.12 1.27
N PRO A 48 -10.03 8.07 0.39
CA PRO A 48 -9.18 9.23 0.09
C PRO A 48 -8.99 10.14 1.31
N SER A 49 -9.97 10.18 2.21
CA SER A 49 -9.93 10.98 3.44
C SER A 49 -10.87 10.39 4.52
N ALA A 50 -10.36 9.42 5.28
CA ALA A 50 -11.03 8.87 6.45
C ALA A 50 -10.79 9.74 7.69
N GLN A 51 -11.73 9.72 8.64
CA GLN A 51 -11.56 10.31 9.96
C GLN A 51 -10.73 9.37 10.84
N LEU A 52 -9.47 9.70 11.13
CA LEU A 52 -8.52 8.86 11.87
C LEU A 52 -8.39 9.24 13.36
N GLY A 53 -9.15 10.24 13.81
CA GLY A 53 -9.17 10.74 15.18
C GLY A 53 -9.94 12.06 15.23
N LYS A 54 -10.18 12.67 16.40
CA LYS A 54 -11.09 13.83 16.53
C LYS A 54 -10.80 15.01 15.57
N LYS A 55 -9.53 15.24 15.22
CA LYS A 55 -9.10 16.36 14.35
C LYS A 55 -8.18 15.91 13.21
N ILE A 56 -8.03 14.59 13.00
CA ILE A 56 -7.09 14.03 12.04
C ILE A 56 -7.89 13.34 10.94
N LYS A 57 -7.68 13.76 9.70
CA LYS A 57 -8.17 13.09 8.51
C LYS A 57 -7.01 12.67 7.65
N GLY A 58 -7.12 11.52 7.00
CA GLY A 58 -6.06 11.03 6.13
C GLY A 58 -6.51 9.89 5.25
N PRO A 59 -5.72 9.57 4.22
CA PRO A 59 -5.98 8.39 3.41
C PRO A 59 -5.83 7.12 4.25
N LEU A 60 -6.70 6.15 3.99
CA LEU A 60 -6.74 4.86 4.68
C LEU A 60 -6.98 3.76 3.65
N ALA A 61 -6.12 2.75 3.66
CA ALA A 61 -6.36 1.50 2.94
C ALA A 61 -6.80 0.45 3.95
N VAL A 62 -7.85 -0.29 3.61
CA VAL A 62 -8.42 -1.34 4.43
C VAL A 62 -8.61 -2.59 3.59
N VAL A 63 -8.15 -3.74 4.08
CA VAL A 63 -8.40 -5.04 3.45
C VAL A 63 -9.23 -5.89 4.40
N TYR A 64 -10.36 -6.37 3.89
CA TYR A 64 -11.22 -7.34 4.54
C TYR A 64 -10.96 -8.70 3.92
N THR A 65 -10.51 -9.64 4.74
CA THR A 65 -10.41 -11.05 4.41
C THR A 65 -11.42 -11.82 5.26
N PRO A 66 -11.65 -13.13 5.00
CA PRO A 66 -12.50 -13.95 5.86
C PRO A 66 -12.03 -14.00 7.33
N GLU A 67 -10.70 -13.97 7.55
CA GLU A 67 -10.09 -14.23 8.87
C GLU A 67 -9.45 -12.99 9.50
N SER A 68 -9.32 -11.89 8.75
CA SER A 68 -8.59 -10.71 9.22
C SER A 68 -9.10 -9.41 8.62
N HIS A 69 -8.84 -8.33 9.38
CA HIS A 69 -9.09 -6.96 8.99
C HIS A 69 -7.78 -6.19 9.10
N LEU A 70 -7.21 -5.79 7.96
CA LEU A 70 -5.93 -5.09 7.90
C LEU A 70 -6.16 -3.63 7.54
N GLN A 71 -5.50 -2.72 8.27
CA GLN A 71 -5.62 -1.29 8.05
C GLN A 71 -4.25 -0.63 7.94
N LEU A 72 -4.06 0.17 6.90
CA LEU A 72 -2.88 1.02 6.73
C LEU A 72 -3.28 2.49 6.79
N HIS A 73 -3.03 3.10 7.93
CA HIS A 73 -3.33 4.49 8.22
C HIS A 73 -2.32 5.43 7.55
N ASN A 74 -2.77 6.64 7.20
CA ASN A 74 -1.92 7.70 6.67
C ASN A 74 -1.10 7.25 5.46
N CYS A 75 -1.73 6.46 4.58
CA CYS A 75 -1.11 5.95 3.37
C CYS A 75 -0.55 7.12 2.53
N SER A 76 0.77 7.14 2.33
CA SER A 76 1.50 8.23 1.67
C SER A 76 1.70 7.96 0.17
N GLY A 77 1.55 6.72 -0.28
CA GLY A 77 1.72 6.33 -1.66
C GLY A 77 1.40 4.85 -1.92
N TYR A 78 1.58 4.43 -3.16
CA TYR A 78 1.45 3.03 -3.57
C TYR A 78 2.40 2.74 -4.73
N ILE A 79 2.85 1.49 -4.85
CA ILE A 79 3.57 0.96 -6.01
C ILE A 79 2.71 -0.09 -6.69
N LEU A 80 2.77 -0.13 -8.01
CA LEU A 80 2.16 -1.17 -8.84
C LEU A 80 3.27 -2.11 -9.32
N SER A 81 3.03 -3.41 -9.21
CA SER A 81 3.81 -4.43 -9.89
C SER A 81 2.89 -5.16 -10.87
N ASP A 82 2.82 -4.70 -12.11
CA ASP A 82 1.96 -5.30 -13.13
C ASP A 82 2.40 -6.73 -13.48
N GLU A 83 3.69 -7.03 -13.37
CA GLU A 83 4.25 -8.37 -13.62
C GLU A 83 3.80 -9.39 -12.56
N LEU A 84 3.80 -9.00 -11.29
CA LEU A 84 3.35 -9.85 -10.18
C LEU A 84 1.83 -9.75 -9.95
N GLY A 85 1.17 -8.74 -10.49
CA GLY A 85 -0.24 -8.45 -10.21
C GLY A 85 -0.46 -7.98 -8.77
N GLU A 86 0.47 -7.17 -8.26
CA GLU A 86 0.50 -6.74 -6.85
C GLU A 86 0.47 -5.22 -6.72
N VAL A 87 -0.14 -4.76 -5.62
CA VAL A 87 -0.11 -3.36 -5.22
C VAL A 87 0.37 -3.26 -3.78
N THR A 88 1.45 -2.51 -3.58
CA THR A 88 2.00 -2.21 -2.27
C THR A 88 1.59 -0.80 -1.88
N PHE A 89 0.65 -0.68 -0.94
CA PHE A 89 0.32 0.58 -0.29
C PHE A 89 1.37 0.88 0.78
N VAL A 90 1.81 2.13 0.88
CA VAL A 90 2.90 2.54 1.78
C VAL A 90 2.43 3.65 2.71
N ALA A 91 2.84 3.58 3.97
CA ALA A 91 2.72 4.65 4.95
C ALA A 91 4.09 4.94 5.56
N GLU A 92 4.40 6.22 5.73
CA GLU A 92 5.64 6.69 6.34
C GLU A 92 5.34 7.36 7.69
N SER A 93 6.18 7.08 8.69
CA SER A 93 6.17 7.77 9.97
C SER A 93 7.60 7.92 10.48
N GLY A 94 8.20 9.09 10.22
CA GLY A 94 9.58 9.37 10.60
C GLY A 94 10.57 8.47 9.85
N ASP A 95 11.35 7.70 10.61
CA ASP A 95 12.30 6.68 10.14
C ASP A 95 11.67 5.30 9.92
N LYS A 96 10.35 5.19 10.14
CA LYS A 96 9.60 3.94 9.97
C LYS A 96 8.72 3.96 8.73
N ILE A 97 8.55 2.78 8.18
CA ILE A 97 7.68 2.50 7.05
C ILE A 97 6.76 1.33 7.39
N SER A 98 5.53 1.40 6.90
CA SER A 98 4.61 0.27 6.90
C SER A 98 4.10 0.08 5.48
N GLY A 99 3.88 -1.16 5.08
CA GLY A 99 3.33 -1.49 3.78
C GLY A 99 2.26 -2.56 3.86
N LEU A 100 1.19 -2.34 3.11
CA LEU A 100 0.10 -3.28 2.92
C LEU A 100 0.13 -3.74 1.46
N VAL A 101 0.49 -4.99 1.25
CA VAL A 101 0.56 -5.62 -0.07
C VAL A 101 -0.76 -6.32 -0.33
N VAL A 102 -1.31 -6.14 -1.53
CA VAL A 102 -2.47 -6.88 -2.04
C VAL A 102 -2.10 -7.48 -3.39
N GLU A 103 -2.46 -8.74 -3.61
CA GLU A 103 -2.17 -9.46 -4.86
C GLU A 103 -3.47 -9.86 -5.59
N VAL A 104 -3.35 -10.10 -6.89
CA VAL A 104 -4.43 -10.62 -7.74
C VAL A 104 -4.96 -11.99 -7.29
N GLY A 105 -4.15 -12.76 -6.56
CA GLY A 105 -4.53 -14.03 -5.94
C GLY A 105 -5.49 -13.91 -4.76
N ALA A 106 -5.92 -12.69 -4.40
CA ALA A 106 -6.72 -12.40 -3.21
C ALA A 106 -6.00 -12.77 -1.88
N ALA A 107 -4.66 -12.73 -1.84
CA ALA A 107 -3.93 -12.58 -0.57
C ALA A 107 -3.60 -11.12 -0.28
N CYS A 108 -3.16 -10.90 0.96
CA CYS A 108 -2.60 -9.66 1.41
C CYS A 108 -1.64 -9.88 2.58
N SER A 109 -0.66 -9.00 2.70
CA SER A 109 0.32 -9.01 3.78
C SER A 109 0.51 -7.59 4.32
N LEU A 110 0.59 -7.45 5.64
CA LEU A 110 0.88 -6.18 6.30
C LEU A 110 2.23 -6.26 7.00
N TYR A 111 3.15 -5.40 6.59
CA TYR A 111 4.42 -5.15 7.25
C TYR A 111 4.32 -3.82 7.97
N ALA A 112 4.49 -3.81 9.28
CA ALA A 112 4.32 -2.62 10.10
C ALA A 112 5.62 -2.25 10.82
N ASN A 113 5.83 -0.94 11.03
CA ASN A 113 6.93 -0.40 11.82
C ASN A 113 8.33 -0.88 11.38
N VAL A 114 8.51 -1.12 10.08
CA VAL A 114 9.79 -1.53 9.49
C VAL A 114 10.74 -0.34 9.56
N ASP A 115 11.99 -0.59 9.94
CA ASP A 115 13.02 0.45 9.89
C ASP A 115 13.36 0.76 8.44
N ARG A 116 13.26 2.04 8.05
CA ARG A 116 13.50 2.47 6.66
C ARG A 116 14.89 2.05 6.17
N LYS A 117 15.89 1.97 7.04
CA LYS A 117 17.25 1.55 6.66
C LYS A 117 17.30 0.12 6.14
N LEU A 118 16.37 -0.75 6.54
CA LEU A 118 16.33 -2.14 6.09
C LEU A 118 15.97 -2.26 4.60
N ILE A 119 15.27 -1.27 4.06
CA ILE A 119 14.81 -1.29 2.66
C ILE A 119 15.95 -0.86 1.72
N SER A 120 16.81 0.06 2.17
CA SER A 120 17.97 0.56 1.44
C SER A 120 19.28 -0.17 1.73
N SER A 121 19.20 -1.34 2.37
CA SER A 121 20.36 -2.14 2.74
C SER A 121 20.50 -3.33 1.80
N ASP A 122 21.72 -3.84 1.67
CA ASP A 122 21.97 -5.12 1.01
C ASP A 122 21.22 -6.24 1.77
N PHE A 123 20.20 -6.82 1.13
CA PHE A 123 19.33 -7.84 1.73
C PHE A 123 20.08 -9.08 2.20
N THR A 124 21.29 -9.33 1.68
CA THR A 124 22.15 -10.44 2.12
C THR A 124 22.69 -10.27 3.54
N THR A 125 22.61 -9.04 4.09
CA THR A 125 23.06 -8.70 5.45
C THR A 125 21.95 -8.73 6.49
N LEU A 126 20.69 -8.91 6.05
CA LEU A 126 19.54 -9.01 6.95
C LEU A 126 19.41 -10.42 7.53
N GLY A 127 19.02 -10.51 8.81
CA GLY A 127 18.52 -11.76 9.36
C GLY A 127 17.32 -12.27 8.57
N VAL A 128 17.20 -13.59 8.39
CA VAL A 128 16.15 -14.25 7.60
C VAL A 128 14.74 -13.77 8.00
N GLU A 129 14.58 -13.43 9.28
CA GLU A 129 13.36 -12.93 9.89
C GLU A 129 12.92 -11.56 9.35
N ALA A 130 13.86 -10.73 8.89
CA ALA A 130 13.60 -9.38 8.39
C ALA A 130 13.60 -9.29 6.85
N VAL A 131 14.20 -10.27 6.16
CA VAL A 131 14.37 -10.30 4.69
C VAL A 131 13.04 -10.13 3.97
N LEU A 132 11.97 -10.82 4.40
CA LEU A 132 10.67 -10.77 3.72
C LEU A 132 10.09 -9.35 3.69
N SER A 133 10.21 -8.61 4.79
CA SER A 133 9.76 -7.22 4.87
C SER A 133 10.62 -6.28 4.02
N GLY A 134 11.94 -6.52 3.98
CA GLY A 134 12.86 -5.77 3.14
C GLY A 134 12.56 -5.97 1.65
N VAL A 135 12.41 -7.23 1.22
CA VAL A 135 12.12 -7.58 -0.18
C VAL A 135 10.76 -7.05 -0.60
N ALA A 136 9.69 -7.31 0.16
CA ALA A 136 8.33 -6.88 -0.19
C ALA A 136 8.19 -5.35 -0.27
N LEU A 137 9.00 -4.60 0.49
CA LEU A 137 8.97 -3.14 0.49
C LEU A 137 10.09 -2.50 -0.34
N SER A 138 11.01 -3.27 -0.92
CA SER A 138 12.11 -2.76 -1.77
C SER A 138 11.61 -1.89 -2.92
N LEU A 139 10.49 -2.26 -3.54
CA LEU A 139 9.89 -1.48 -4.62
C LEU A 139 9.43 -0.08 -4.16
N ALA A 140 9.20 0.12 -2.85
CA ALA A 140 8.84 1.41 -2.28
C ALA A 140 9.98 2.43 -2.28
N GLU A 141 11.22 2.01 -2.55
CA GLU A 141 12.35 2.94 -2.71
C GLU A 141 12.09 4.01 -3.77
N SER A 142 11.48 3.62 -4.87
CA SER A 142 11.12 4.51 -5.98
C SER A 142 10.20 5.68 -5.56
N ILE A 143 9.34 5.47 -4.54
CA ILE A 143 8.51 6.54 -3.98
C ILE A 143 9.38 7.58 -3.25
N PHE A 144 10.47 7.14 -2.61
CA PHE A 144 11.37 8.02 -1.87
C PHE A 144 12.22 8.88 -2.81
N GLU A 145 12.77 8.29 -3.88
CA GLU A 145 13.58 9.02 -4.86
C GLU A 145 12.77 10.12 -5.55
N ALA A 146 11.53 9.81 -5.95
CA ALA A 146 10.63 10.78 -6.58
C ALA A 146 10.29 11.97 -5.65
N LYS A 147 10.25 11.75 -4.33
CA LYS A 147 9.99 12.81 -3.34
C LYS A 147 11.22 13.68 -3.12
N LYS A 148 12.42 13.08 -3.05
CA LYS A 148 13.69 13.80 -2.92
C LYS A 148 13.96 14.70 -4.14
N ALA A 149 13.63 14.23 -5.35
CA ALA A 149 13.73 15.01 -6.58
C ALA A 149 12.70 16.15 -6.67
N ALA A 150 11.53 16.02 -6.03
CA ALA A 150 10.47 17.04 -6.00
C ALA A 150 10.69 18.13 -4.93
N SER A 151 11.70 17.97 -4.08
CA SER A 151 12.16 18.97 -3.11
C SER A 151 13.63 19.28 -3.34
N PRO A 152 14.00 19.99 -4.43
CA PRO A 152 15.33 20.57 -4.52
C PRO A 152 15.43 21.65 -3.44
N GLU A 153 16.25 21.36 -2.44
CA GLU A 153 16.96 22.27 -1.54
C GLU A 153 16.37 23.69 -1.40
N SER A 154 15.52 23.87 -0.38
CA SER A 154 15.47 25.13 0.36
C SER A 154 16.33 24.98 1.61
N GLU A 155 17.63 24.78 1.44
CA GLU A 155 18.62 24.94 2.51
C GLU A 155 19.92 25.47 1.90
N LYS A 156 20.54 26.36 2.66
CA LYS A 156 21.45 27.44 2.23
C LYS A 156 22.83 26.97 1.78
#